data_AF-A0A8T4Q0S8-F1
#
_entry.id   AF-A0A8T4Q0S8-F1
#
_cell.length_a   1.000
_cell.length_b   1.000
_cell.length_c   1.000
_cell.angle_alpha   90.00
_cell.angle_beta   90.00
_cell.angle_gamma   90.00
#
_symmetry.space_group_name_H-M   'P 1'
#
loop_
_entity.id
_entity.type
_entity.pdbx_description
1 polymer ?
#
loop_
_entity_poly.entity_id
_entity_poly.type
_entity_poly.pdbx_seq_one_letter_code
_entity_poly.pdbx_strand_id
1 'polypeptide(L)'
;MIDTKDWISFFVGLVLTVTGVLPLLHSFGMGPDWFELPWLPLEIFAYIVAIGGFYLMVNSVIEITNSNAIGWVSFIIAVVIMAAGILQVLSKHDLGMSWFALDFIKDTIYYVIFTIEGIFLMIATFAMNL
;
A
#
# COMPACT_ATOMS: atom_id res chain seq x y z
N MET A 1 2.21 -5.51 -25.18
CA MET A 1 0.82 -6.01 -25.11
C MET A 1 0.60 -6.20 -23.63
N ILE A 2 -0.42 -5.56 -23.04
CA ILE A 2 -0.58 -5.56 -21.58
C ILE A 2 -0.80 -6.99 -21.11
N ASP A 3 0.10 -7.49 -20.26
CA ASP A 3 0.03 -8.86 -19.75
C ASP A 3 -1.01 -8.95 -18.63
N THR A 4 -1.51 -10.15 -18.35
CA THR A 4 -2.47 -10.40 -17.26
C THR A 4 -1.95 -9.91 -15.89
N LYS A 5 -0.63 -10.00 -15.65
CA LYS A 5 0.02 -9.51 -14.42
C LYS A 5 -0.07 -7.98 -14.26
N ASP A 6 -0.08 -7.24 -15.37
CA ASP A 6 -0.15 -5.78 -15.36
C ASP A 6 -1.55 -5.35 -14.95
N TRP A 7 -2.58 -6.05 -15.43
CA TRP A 7 -3.96 -5.86 -15.00
C TRP A 7 -4.18 -6.17 -13.53
N ILE A 8 -3.52 -7.20 -12.99
CA ILE A 8 -3.57 -7.48 -11.55
C ILE A 8 -3.00 -6.27 -10.78
N SER A 9 -1.86 -5.71 -11.22
CA SER A 9 -1.28 -4.50 -10.61
C SER A 9 -2.27 -3.33 -10.63
N PHE A 10 -2.98 -3.14 -11.75
CA PHE A 10 -3.96 -2.08 -11.90
C PHE A 10 -5.10 -2.22 -10.90
N PHE A 11 -5.71 -3.40 -10.81
CA PHE A 11 -6.83 -3.63 -9.89
C PHE A 11 -6.41 -3.53 -8.43
N VAL A 12 -5.23 -4.04 -8.09
CA VAL A 12 -4.65 -3.86 -6.74
C VAL A 12 -4.45 -2.37 -6.45
N GLY A 13 -3.88 -1.62 -7.41
CA GLY A 13 -3.68 -0.17 -7.29
C GLY A 13 -5.00 0.60 -7.15
N LEU A 14 -6.04 0.21 -7.88
CA LEU A 14 -7.37 0.79 -7.77
C LEU A 14 -7.96 0.57 -6.38
N VAL A 15 -7.88 -0.65 -5.84
CA VAL A 15 -8.37 -0.97 -4.50
C VAL A 15 -7.63 -0.14 -3.45
N LEU A 16 -6.29 -0.08 -3.51
CA LEU A 16 -5.48 0.73 -2.60
C LEU A 16 -5.80 2.23 -2.69
N THR A 17 -6.03 2.73 -3.91
CA THR A 17 -6.38 4.15 -4.11
C THR A 17 -7.73 4.45 -3.49
N VAL A 18 -8.74 3.59 -3.70
CA VAL A 18 -10.09 3.79 -3.13
C VAL A 18 -10.03 3.72 -1.60
N THR A 19 -9.30 2.76 -1.04
CA THR A 19 -9.17 2.60 0.41
C THR A 19 -8.28 3.65 1.07
N GLY A 20 -7.44 4.35 0.31
CA GLY A 20 -6.71 5.54 0.77
C GLY A 20 -7.51 6.83 0.63
N VAL A 21 -8.06 7.11 -0.55
CA VAL A 21 -8.70 8.39 -0.89
C VAL A 21 -10.01 8.59 -0.13
N LEU A 22 -10.87 7.57 -0.01
CA LEU A 22 -12.17 7.74 0.64
C LEU A 22 -12.01 8.12 2.13
N PRO A 23 -11.26 7.37 2.95
CA PRO A 23 -11.07 7.75 4.36
C PRO A 23 -10.30 9.07 4.50
N LEU A 24 -9.39 9.37 3.58
CA LEU A 24 -8.68 10.65 3.56
C LEU A 24 -9.64 11.83 3.35
N LEU A 25 -10.54 11.74 2.36
CA LEU A 25 -11.57 12.76 2.12
C LEU A 25 -12.49 12.91 3.35
N HIS A 26 -12.91 11.80 3.94
CA HIS A 26 -13.72 11.83 5.15
C HIS A 26 -13.01 12.54 6.31
N SER A 27 -11.70 12.30 6.48
CA SER A 27 -10.90 12.96 7.53
C SER A 27 -10.81 14.48 7.38
N PHE A 28 -11.07 15.02 6.18
CA PHE A 28 -11.19 16.45 5.91
C PHE A 28 -12.63 16.97 6.01
N GLY A 29 -13.57 16.15 6.49
CA GLY A 29 -14.99 16.49 6.55
C GLY A 29 -15.68 16.52 5.18
N MET A 30 -15.10 15.84 4.18
CA MET A 30 -15.66 15.75 2.83
C MET A 30 -16.29 14.39 2.58
N GLY A 31 -17.49 14.41 1.99
CA GLY A 31 -18.20 13.22 1.56
C GLY A 31 -19.16 12.65 2.62
N PRO A 32 -19.91 11.60 2.26
CA PRO A 32 -20.83 10.89 3.14
C PRO A 32 -20.11 9.95 4.11
N ASP A 33 -20.77 9.61 5.24
CA ASP A 33 -20.22 8.78 6.32
C ASP A 33 -19.66 7.42 5.87
N TRP A 34 -20.17 6.85 4.78
CA TRP A 34 -19.65 5.58 4.26
C TRP A 34 -18.22 5.67 3.71
N PHE A 35 -17.68 6.88 3.52
CA PHE A 35 -16.28 7.11 3.15
C PHE A 35 -15.30 6.69 4.25
N GLU A 36 -15.74 6.58 5.51
CA GLU A 36 -14.92 6.00 6.59
C GLU A 36 -14.58 4.53 6.38
N LEU A 37 -15.29 3.85 5.47
CA LEU A 37 -15.20 2.41 5.23
C LEU A 37 -15.34 1.61 6.54
N PRO A 38 -16.44 1.77 7.30
CA PRO A 38 -16.60 1.11 8.61
C PRO A 38 -16.60 -0.42 8.54
N TRP A 39 -16.85 -0.98 7.35
CA TRP A 39 -16.77 -2.42 7.06
C TRP A 39 -15.35 -2.92 6.82
N LEU A 40 -14.36 -2.03 6.74
CA LEU A 40 -12.95 -2.33 6.52
C LEU A 40 -12.12 -1.80 7.69
N PRO A 41 -12.03 -2.55 8.81
CA PRO A 41 -11.23 -2.16 9.96
C PRO A 41 -9.78 -1.86 9.55
N LEU A 42 -9.15 -0.86 10.18
CA LEU A 42 -7.71 -0.57 10.07
C LEU A 42 -6.84 -1.82 10.33
N GLU A 43 -7.36 -2.76 11.11
CA GLU A 43 -6.71 -4.04 11.34
C GLU A 43 -6.55 -4.89 10.07
N ILE A 44 -7.54 -4.84 9.16
CA ILE A 44 -7.46 -5.51 7.85
C ILE A 44 -6.51 -4.75 6.94
N PHE A 45 -6.45 -3.41 7.07
CA PHE A 45 -5.47 -2.59 6.36
C PHE A 45 -4.04 -3.06 6.63
N ALA A 46 -3.66 -3.36 7.87
CA ALA A 46 -2.30 -3.84 8.19
C ALA A 46 -1.90 -5.10 7.37
N TYR A 47 -2.82 -6.05 7.17
CA TYR A 47 -2.58 -7.22 6.31
C TYR A 47 -2.49 -6.84 4.83
N ILE A 48 -3.35 -5.93 4.37
CA ILE A 48 -3.32 -5.43 2.99
C ILE A 48 -2.00 -4.68 2.73
N VAL A 49 -1.51 -3.87 3.68
CA VAL A 49 -0.18 -3.23 3.62
C VAL A 49 0.91 -4.27 3.51
N ALA A 50 0.91 -5.27 4.39
CA ALA A 50 1.96 -6.27 4.42
C ALA A 50 2.02 -7.04 3.09
N ILE A 51 0.88 -7.48 2.57
CA ILE A 51 0.78 -8.18 1.27
C ILE A 51 1.15 -7.26 0.12
N GLY A 52 0.66 -6.01 0.13
CA GLY A 52 0.97 -5.01 -0.90
C GLY A 52 2.45 -4.64 -0.93
N GLY A 53 3.07 -4.41 0.23
CA GLY A 53 4.50 -4.18 0.37
C GLY A 53 5.34 -5.37 -0.09
N PHE A 54 4.91 -6.60 0.22
CA PHE A 54 5.56 -7.81 -0.30
C PHE A 54 5.46 -7.91 -1.82
N TYR A 55 4.29 -7.62 -2.38
CA TYR A 55 4.07 -7.60 -3.83
C TYR A 55 4.95 -6.56 -4.53
N LEU A 56 5.01 -5.33 -3.99
CA LEU A 56 5.87 -4.26 -4.47
C LEU A 56 7.35 -4.63 -4.39
N MET A 57 7.75 -5.33 -3.32
CA MET A 57 9.12 -5.80 -3.16
C MET A 57 9.48 -6.78 -4.27
N VAL A 58 8.59 -7.73 -4.60
CA VAL A 58 8.78 -8.67 -5.71
C VAL A 58 8.89 -7.93 -7.05
N ASN A 59 7.99 -6.99 -7.34
CA ASN A 59 8.05 -6.19 -8.57
C ASN A 59 9.34 -5.37 -8.67
N SER A 60 9.78 -4.78 -7.56
CA SER A 60 11.03 -4.00 -7.51
C SER A 60 12.25 -4.88 -7.74
N VAL A 61 12.27 -6.12 -7.25
CA VAL A 61 13.35 -7.08 -7.54
C VAL A 61 13.40 -7.40 -9.04
N ILE A 62 12.25 -7.63 -9.68
CA ILE A 62 12.19 -7.86 -11.13
C ILE A 62 12.73 -6.64 -11.89
N GLU A 63 12.38 -5.43 -11.46
CA GLU A 63 12.86 -4.19 -12.07
C GLU A 63 14.38 -3.99 -11.90
N ILE A 64 14.93 -4.28 -10.71
CA ILE A 64 16.38 -4.27 -10.45
C ILE A 64 17.10 -5.24 -11.40
N THR A 65 16.55 -6.45 -11.61
CA THR A 65 17.17 -7.43 -12.52
C THR A 65 17.18 -6.98 -13.98
N ASN A 66 16.27 -6.09 -14.37
CA ASN A 66 16.24 -5.46 -15.70
C ASN A 66 17.14 -4.21 -15.81
N SER A 67 18.06 -4.00 -14.85
CA SER A 67 19.02 -2.89 -14.83
C SER A 67 18.43 -1.48 -14.77
N ASN A 68 17.20 -1.34 -14.26
CA ASN A 68 16.63 -0.01 -14.04
C ASN A 68 17.04 0.52 -12.66
N ALA A 69 17.74 1.67 -12.61
CA ALA A 69 18.17 2.30 -11.37
C ALA A 69 17.00 2.68 -10.44
N ILE A 70 15.82 2.90 -11.02
CA ILE A 70 14.57 3.19 -10.30
C ILE A 70 14.16 2.01 -9.41
N GLY A 71 14.45 0.76 -9.82
CA GLY A 71 14.07 -0.43 -9.08
C GLY A 71 14.62 -0.50 -7.65
N TRP A 72 15.80 0.06 -7.39
CA TRP A 72 16.37 0.12 -6.04
C TRP A 72 15.61 1.06 -5.11
N VAL A 73 15.13 2.19 -5.63
CA VAL A 73 14.32 3.14 -4.85
C VAL A 73 12.98 2.51 -4.52
N SER A 74 12.31 1.91 -5.51
CA SER A 74 11.05 1.19 -5.35
C SER A 74 11.20 0.04 -4.33
N PHE A 75 12.32 -0.69 -4.36
CA PHE A 75 12.60 -1.78 -3.44
C PHE A 75 12.71 -1.32 -1.99
N ILE A 76 13.43 -0.23 -1.73
CA ILE A 76 13.58 0.32 -0.37
C ILE A 76 12.21 0.77 0.17
N ILE A 77 11.43 1.47 -0.65
CA ILE A 77 10.08 1.91 -0.29
C ILE A 77 9.19 0.69 0.02
N ALA A 78 9.21 -0.32 -0.84
CA ALA A 78 8.43 -1.54 -0.66
C ALA A 78 8.79 -2.29 0.64
N VAL A 79 10.08 -2.38 0.98
CA VAL A 79 10.54 -3.00 2.24
C VAL A 79 10.05 -2.23 3.46
N VAL A 80 10.09 -0.90 3.43
CA VAL A 80 9.60 -0.06 4.54
C VAL A 80 8.09 -0.23 4.72
N ILE A 81 7.33 -0.23 3.62
CA ILE A 81 5.88 -0.46 3.63
C ILE A 81 5.56 -1.85 4.17
N MET A 82 6.24 -2.88 3.67
CA MET A 82 6.07 -4.26 4.14
C MET A 82 6.37 -4.38 5.63
N ALA A 83 7.49 -3.79 6.09
CA ALA A 83 7.86 -3.78 7.49
C ALA A 83 6.80 -3.06 8.35
N ALA A 84 6.31 -1.89 7.93
CA ALA A 84 5.27 -1.16 8.65
C ALA A 84 3.98 -2.00 8.79
N GLY A 85 3.56 -2.70 7.73
CA GLY A 85 2.42 -3.62 7.77
C GLY A 85 2.65 -4.81 8.69
N ILE A 86 3.81 -5.48 8.57
CA ILE A 86 4.16 -6.64 9.40
C ILE A 86 4.24 -6.26 10.88
N LEU A 87 4.85 -5.13 11.23
CA LEU A 87 4.96 -4.68 12.61
C LEU A 87 3.57 -4.48 13.25
N GLN A 88 2.65 -3.84 12.54
CA GLN A 88 1.27 -3.70 13.03
C GLN A 88 0.57 -5.06 13.21
N VAL A 89 0.74 -5.98 12.26
CA VAL A 89 0.19 -7.34 12.37
C VAL A 89 0.77 -8.07 13.56
N LEU A 90 2.08 -7.98 13.80
CA LEU A 90 2.74 -8.60 14.94
C LEU A 90 2.21 -8.02 16.27
N SER A 91 2.14 -6.68 16.37
CA SER A 91 1.59 -6.01 17.55
C SER A 91 0.17 -6.46 17.88
N LYS A 92 -0.65 -6.75 16.86
CA LYS A 92 -2.03 -7.22 17.04
C LYS A 92 -2.12 -8.60 17.69
N HIS A 93 -1.16 -9.48 17.42
CA HIS A 93 -1.13 -10.83 18.01
C HIS A 93 -0.38 -10.88 19.34
N ASP A 94 -0.19 -9.71 19.98
CA ASP A 94 0.65 -9.55 21.17
C ASP A 94 2.09 -10.07 20.94
N LEU A 95 2.54 -10.06 19.69
CA LEU A 95 3.87 -10.46 19.28
C LEU A 95 4.74 -9.22 19.07
N GLY A 96 5.79 -9.09 19.87
CA GLY A 96 6.78 -8.02 19.72
C GLY A 96 6.69 -6.92 20.77
N MET A 97 7.28 -5.76 20.45
CA MET A 97 7.40 -4.64 21.38
C MET A 97 6.22 -3.68 21.23
N SER A 98 5.87 -2.94 22.29
CA SER A 98 4.73 -1.99 22.29
C SER A 98 4.78 -0.92 21.20
N TRP A 99 5.97 -0.59 20.68
CA TRP A 99 6.12 0.38 19.60
C TRP A 99 5.77 -0.19 18.21
N PHE A 100 5.56 -1.51 18.08
CA PHE A 100 5.15 -2.15 16.83
C PHE A 100 3.71 -1.79 16.42
N ALA A 101 2.88 -1.32 17.35
CA ALA A 101 1.56 -0.80 17.05
C ALA A 101 1.60 0.41 16.10
N LEU A 102 2.76 1.09 16.03
CA LEU A 102 2.96 2.31 15.24
C LEU A 102 1.93 3.41 15.58
N ASP A 103 1.46 3.46 16.83
CA ASP A 103 0.48 4.46 17.33
C ASP A 103 0.94 5.92 17.14
N PHE A 104 2.24 6.13 16.90
CA PHE A 104 2.80 7.43 16.57
C PHE A 104 2.48 7.89 15.13
N ILE A 105 2.07 6.98 14.25
CA ILE A 105 1.67 7.24 12.87
C ILE A 105 0.16 7.48 12.86
N LYS A 106 -0.26 8.71 12.56
CA LYS A 106 -1.68 9.05 12.41
C LYS A 106 -2.30 8.30 11.24
N ASP A 107 -3.57 7.89 11.37
CA ASP A 107 -4.35 7.22 10.32
C ASP A 107 -4.28 7.94 8.96
N THR A 108 -4.27 9.28 8.98
CA THR A 108 -4.09 10.13 7.80
C THR A 108 -2.84 9.78 6.98
N ILE A 109 -1.74 9.40 7.63
CA ILE A 109 -0.49 9.04 6.95
C ILE A 109 -0.66 7.72 6.19
N TYR A 110 -1.33 6.74 6.78
CA TYR A 110 -1.64 5.48 6.10
C TYR A 110 -2.52 5.73 4.86
N TYR A 111 -3.55 6.56 4.99
CA TYR A 111 -4.42 6.90 3.86
C TYR A 111 -3.67 7.59 2.72
N VAL A 112 -2.72 8.47 3.04
CA VAL A 112 -1.85 9.13 2.06
C VAL A 112 -0.94 8.12 1.36
N ILE A 113 -0.28 7.24 2.12
CA ILE A 113 0.58 6.19 1.55
C ILE A 113 -0.23 5.31 0.59
N PHE A 114 -1.41 4.84 1.01
CA PHE A 114 -2.27 3.99 0.18
C PHE A 114 -2.72 4.68 -1.11
N THR A 115 -3.04 5.96 -1.01
CA THR A 115 -3.41 6.78 -2.17
C THR A 115 -2.26 6.86 -3.16
N ILE A 116 -1.07 7.25 -2.70
CA ILE A 116 0.11 7.41 -3.55
C ILE A 116 0.53 6.08 -4.17
N GLU A 117 0.59 5.01 -3.37
CA GLU A 117 0.96 3.67 -3.83
C GLU A 117 -0.06 3.09 -4.81
N GLY A 118 -1.35 3.25 -4.53
CA GLY A 118 -2.41 2.83 -5.42
C GLY A 118 -2.29 3.50 -6.79
N ILE A 119 -1.99 4.79 -6.81
CA ILE A 119 -1.72 5.56 -8.03
C ILE A 119 -0.49 5.03 -8.76
N PHE A 120 0.63 4.80 -8.06
CA PHE A 120 1.85 4.28 -8.68
C PHE A 120 1.65 2.90 -9.31
N LEU A 121 0.93 1.99 -8.64
CA LEU A 121 0.60 0.68 -9.20
C LEU A 121 -0.25 0.78 -10.47
N MET A 122 -1.24 1.67 -10.48
CA MET A 122 -2.05 1.91 -11.68
C MET A 122 -1.22 2.51 -12.83
N ILE A 123 -0.29 3.43 -12.53
CA ILE A 123 0.64 3.98 -13.54
C ILE A 123 1.58 2.90 -14.07
N ALA A 124 2.12 2.05 -13.19
CA ALA A 124 3.05 0.99 -13.55
C ALA A 124 2.45 0.02 -14.58
N THR A 125 1.16 -0.31 -14.48
CA THR A 125 0.42 -1.10 -15.50
C THR A 125 0.61 -0.55 -16.90
N PHE A 126 0.54 0.77 -17.07
CA PHE A 126 0.67 1.41 -18.38
C PHE A 126 2.12 1.68 -18.77
N ALA A 127 3.00 1.91 -17.79
CA ALA A 127 4.40 2.23 -18.02
C ALA A 127 5.25 1.02 -18.42
N MET A 128 4.91 -0.20 -17.97
CA MET A 128 5.67 -1.42 -18.29
C MET A 128 5.61 -1.84 -19.77
N ASN A 129 4.78 -1.18 -20.58
CA ASN A 129 4.56 -1.50 -22.00
C ASN A 129 5.14 -0.44 -22.96
N LEU A 130 5.85 0.57 -22.45
CA LEU A 130 6.58 1.60 -23.22
C LEU A 130 8.05 1.22 -23.37
#